data_AF-A0A1G8I281-F1
#
_entry.id   AF-A0A1G8I281-F1
#
_cell.length_a   1.000
_cell.length_b   1.000
_cell.length_c   1.000
_cell.angle_alpha   90.00
_cell.angle_beta   90.00
_cell.angle_gamma   90.00
#
_symmetry.space_group_name_H-M   'P 1'
#
loop_
_entity.id
_entity.type
_entity.pdbx_description
1 polymer ?
#
loop_
_entity_poly.entity_id
_entity_poly.type
_entity_poly.pdbx_seq_one_letter_code
_entity_poly.pdbx_strand_id
1 'polypeptide(L)' 'MNSDKTFSSPSSVADFCIGSSNNGWIVWKDKHGNTLDSVYRKQLE' A
#
# COMPACT_ATOMS: atom_id res chain seq x y z
N MET A 1 -23.32 3.77 -7.47
CA MET A 1 -22.63 3.95 -6.18
C MET A 1 -21.17 3.55 -6.38
N ASN A 2 -20.38 4.41 -7.01
CA ASN A 2 -18.94 4.25 -7.17
C ASN A 2 -18.33 5.52 -6.62
N SER A 3 -17.68 5.45 -5.47
CA SER A 3 -17.05 6.59 -4.82
C SER A 3 -15.64 6.18 -4.45
N ASP A 4 -14.68 6.98 -4.89
CA ASP A 4 -13.28 6.80 -4.51
C ASP A 4 -13.10 7.20 -3.06
N LYS A 5 -12.31 6.41 -2.32
CA LYS A 5 -12.00 6.66 -0.92
C LYS A 5 -10.50 6.74 -0.72
N THR A 6 -10.05 7.90 -0.27
CA THR A 6 -8.66 8.12 0.15
C THR A 6 -8.48 7.65 1.59
N PHE A 7 -7.34 7.03 1.87
CA PHE A 7 -6.94 6.62 3.21
C PHE A 7 -5.65 7.35 3.60
N SER A 8 -5.43 7.51 4.91
CA SER A 8 -4.27 8.23 5.46
C SER A 8 -2.98 7.43 5.42
N SER A 9 -3.02 6.11 5.16
CA SER A 9 -1.82 5.29 5.07
C SER A 9 -1.99 4.08 4.13
N PRO A 10 -0.89 3.57 3.53
CA PRO A 10 -0.92 2.34 2.75
C PRO A 10 -1.43 1.13 3.55
N SER A 11 -1.14 1.06 4.85
CA SER A 11 -1.63 -0.02 5.72
C SER A 11 -3.14 0.07 5.94
N SER A 12 -3.70 1.28 6.11
CA SER A 12 -5.16 1.45 6.24
C SER A 12 -5.93 0.98 5.01
N VAL A 13 -5.37 1.17 3.80
CA VAL A 13 -5.94 0.59 2.57
C VAL A 13 -5.83 -0.93 2.60
N ALA A 14 -4.68 -1.46 3.02
CA ALA A 14 -4.44 -2.91 3.06
C ALA A 14 -5.40 -3.60 4.04
N ASP A 15 -5.60 -3.01 5.21
CA ASP A 15 -6.54 -3.50 6.22
C ASP A 15 -7.98 -3.49 5.70
N PHE A 16 -8.37 -2.44 4.98
CA PHE A 16 -9.69 -2.33 4.37
C PHE A 16 -9.92 -3.38 3.27
N CYS A 17 -8.93 -3.61 2.40
CA CYS A 17 -9.07 -4.54 1.27
C CYS A 17 -8.91 -6.02 1.68
N ILE A 18 -8.04 -6.31 2.65
CA ILE A 18 -7.69 -7.70 3.04
C ILE A 18 -8.53 -8.14 4.25
N GLY A 19 -9.04 -7.21 5.04
CA GLY A 19 -9.84 -7.50 6.25
C GLY A 19 -9.00 -7.90 7.46
N SER A 20 -7.68 -7.66 7.44
CA SER A 20 -6.78 -7.92 8.56
C SER A 20 -5.63 -6.91 8.58
N SER A 21 -4.98 -6.74 9.74
CA SER A 21 -3.85 -5.83 9.86
C SER A 21 -2.68 -6.28 8.99
N ASN A 22 -2.28 -5.45 8.03
CA ASN A 22 -1.25 -5.73 7.05
C ASN A 22 -0.28 -4.57 6.87
N ASN A 23 0.98 -4.90 6.57
CA ASN A 23 1.97 -3.90 6.22
C ASN A 23 1.81 -3.45 4.77
N GLY A 24 1.08 -2.35 4.55
CA GLY A 24 0.84 -1.82 3.20
C GLY A 24 2.10 -1.54 2.40
N TRP A 25 3.23 -1.23 3.05
CA TRP A 25 4.49 -0.97 2.36
C TRP A 25 5.08 -2.19 1.66
N ILE A 26 4.70 -3.39 2.07
CA ILE A 26 5.18 -4.68 1.53
C ILE A 26 4.09 -5.33 0.65
N VAL A 27 2.83 -5.21 1.06
CA VAL A 27 1.69 -5.83 0.37
C VAL A 27 1.44 -5.22 -1.00
N TRP A 28 1.55 -3.90 -1.12
CA TRP A 28 1.34 -3.21 -2.38
C TRP A 28 2.57 -3.34 -3.28
N LYS A 29 2.37 -3.91 -4.47
CA LYS A 29 3.41 -4.14 -5.47
C LYS A 29 3.02 -3.55 -6.81
N ASP A 30 4.01 -3.06 -7.55
CA ASP A 30 3.85 -2.69 -8.95
C ASP A 30 3.77 -3.95 -9.85
N LYS A 31 3.61 -3.73 -11.16
CA LYS A 31 3.59 -4.80 -12.17
C LYS A 31 4.90 -5.58 -12.29
N HIS A 32 6.00 -5.08 -11.72
CA HIS A 32 7.31 -5.72 -11.68
C HIS A 32 7.56 -6.44 -10.36
N GLY A 33 6.63 -6.37 -9.41
CA GLY A 33 6.75 -6.97 -8.08
C GLY A 33 7.49 -6.09 -7.06
N ASN A 34 7.85 -4.85 -7.41
CA ASN A 34 8.50 -3.92 -6.49
C ASN A 34 7.50 -3.42 -5.45
N THR A 35 7.90 -3.43 -4.18
CA THR A 35 7.06 -2.95 -3.09
C THR A 35 7.08 -1.42 -3.00
N LEU A 36 6.04 -0.82 -2.39
CA LEU A 36 6.04 0.63 -2.12
C LEU A 36 7.26 1.06 -1.29
N ASP A 37 7.72 0.22 -0.36
CA ASP A 37 8.94 0.45 0.41
C ASP A 37 10.17 0.63 -0.52
N SER A 38 10.33 -0.27 -1.48
CA SER A 38 11.45 -0.23 -2.42
C SER A 38 11.40 0.96 -3.37
N VAL A 39 10.21 1.40 -3.77
CA VAL A 39 10.03 2.48 -4.74
C VAL A 39 10.10 3.85 -4.08
N TYR A 40 9.52 4.03 -2.90
CA TYR A 40 9.36 5.36 -2.29
C TYR A 40 10.27 5.64 -1.10
N ARG A 41 10.64 4.61 -0.31
CA ARG A 41 11.46 4.82 0.90
C ARG A 41 12.95 4.61 0.64
N LYS A 42 13.32 3.59 -0.13
CA LYS A 42 14.73 3.30 -0.44
C LYS A 42 15.39 4.25 -1.44
N GLN A 43 14.64 5.17 -2.04
CA GLN A 43 15.20 6.21 -2.92
C GLN A 43 15.72 7.44 -2.16
N LEU A 44 15.51 7.50 -0.84
CA LEU A 44 15.89 8.63 0.01
C LEU A 44 17.21 8.41 0.78
N GLU A 45 17.96 7.34 0.44
CA GLU A 45 19.30 7.04 0.96
C GLU A 45 20.40 7.41 -0.05
#